data_AF-A0A4Q8CZZ5-F1
#
_entry.id   AF-A0A4Q8CZZ5-F1
#
_cell.length_a   1.000
_cell.length_b   1.000
_cell.length_c   1.000
_cell.angle_alpha   90.00
_cell.angle_beta   90.00
_cell.angle_gamma   90.00
#
_symmetry.space_group_name_H-M   'P 1'
#
loop_
_entity.id
_entity.type
_entity.pdbx_description
1 polymer ?
#
loop_
_entity_poly.entity_id
_entity_poly.type
_entity_poly.pdbx_seq_one_letter_code
_entity_poly.pdbx_strand_id
1 'polypeptide(L)'
;MVGPPVEIVAVSRRPAAPHRALWYGPWGCLLLIGDARSLQRTVFQGPLPRAERTAEPLPMPWGGHKPLRLLLRGTDFQMSVWRALTELPRGTSVSYTDLAARIGRPRAIRAVASAVAANPVPMLLPCHRVIRRDGNTGQYIGGAARKRRLLDDENGHRSLSTCF
;
A
#
# COMPACT_ATOMS: atom_id res chain seq x y z
N MET A 1 -8.73 -8.95 -6.61
CA MET A 1 -7.64 -8.71 -7.59
C MET A 1 -6.36 -8.48 -6.80
N VAL A 2 -5.31 -9.28 -7.02
CA VAL A 2 -3.96 -8.99 -6.49
C VAL A 2 -3.45 -7.76 -7.26
N GLY A 3 -2.93 -6.73 -6.58
CA GLY A 3 -2.20 -5.66 -7.28
C GLY A 3 -1.09 -6.25 -8.16
N PRO A 4 -0.66 -5.58 -9.24
CA PRO A 4 0.41 -6.13 -10.08
C PRO A 4 1.67 -6.36 -9.23
N PRO A 5 2.52 -7.35 -9.57
CA PRO A 5 3.83 -7.47 -8.95
C PRO A 5 4.56 -6.13 -9.08
N VAL A 6 5.24 -5.72 -8.03
CA VAL A 6 5.91 -4.41 -7.98
C VAL A 6 7.42 -4.57 -7.86
N GLU A 7 8.15 -3.65 -8.46
CA GLU A 7 9.62 -3.55 -8.34
C GLU A 7 9.98 -2.20 -7.74
N ILE A 8 10.70 -2.17 -6.62
CA ILE A 8 11.17 -0.93 -6.02
C ILE A 8 12.49 -0.50 -6.68
N VAL A 9 12.46 0.65 -7.34
CA VAL A 9 13.63 1.33 -7.91
C VAL A 9 13.99 2.50 -6.99
N ALA A 10 15.09 2.37 -6.25
CA ALA A 10 15.57 3.43 -5.38
C ALA A 10 16.18 4.57 -6.22
N VAL A 11 15.80 5.81 -5.91
CA VAL A 11 16.32 7.00 -6.60
C VAL A 11 16.81 8.05 -5.62
N SER A 12 17.94 8.69 -5.94
CA SER A 12 18.50 9.81 -5.17
C SER A 12 17.65 11.08 -5.30
N ARG A 13 17.11 11.32 -6.51
CA ARG A 13 16.18 12.40 -6.85
C ARG A 13 15.00 11.84 -7.63
N ARG A 14 13.79 12.32 -7.33
CA ARG A 14 12.60 11.95 -8.10
C ARG A 14 12.62 12.69 -9.46
N PRO A 15 12.49 11.99 -10.59
CA PRO A 15 12.30 12.65 -11.88
C PRO A 15 10.93 13.32 -11.94
N ALA A 16 10.71 14.14 -12.96
CA ALA A 16 9.41 14.77 -13.19
C ALA A 16 8.30 13.71 -13.28
N ALA A 17 7.16 13.99 -12.65
CA ALA A 17 6.01 13.09 -12.58
C ALA A 17 4.77 13.76 -13.22
N PRO A 18 4.75 13.93 -14.55
CA PRO A 18 3.67 14.66 -15.22
C PRO A 18 2.35 13.87 -15.28
N HIS A 19 2.40 12.54 -15.14
CA HIS A 19 1.21 11.70 -15.29
C HIS A 19 0.45 11.59 -13.97
N ARG A 20 -0.87 11.77 -14.07
CA ARG A 20 -1.83 11.61 -12.99
C ARG A 20 -3.03 10.82 -13.49
N ALA A 21 -3.45 9.81 -12.74
CA ALA A 21 -4.68 9.09 -13.02
C ALA A 21 -5.38 8.70 -11.71
N LEU A 22 -6.69 8.57 -11.75
CA LEU A 22 -7.47 8.02 -10.65
C LEU A 22 -7.64 6.52 -10.87
N TRP A 23 -7.41 5.74 -9.82
CA TRP A 23 -7.64 4.31 -9.81
C TRP A 23 -8.67 3.95 -8.75
N TYR A 24 -9.72 3.25 -9.17
CA TYR A 24 -10.84 2.92 -8.31
C TYR A 24 -10.88 1.43 -7.98
N GLY A 25 -11.32 1.13 -6.76
CA GLY A 25 -11.56 -0.24 -6.31
C GLY A 25 -12.25 -0.33 -4.95
N PRO A 26 -12.21 -1.50 -4.30
CA PRO A 26 -12.78 -1.71 -2.96
C PRO A 26 -12.23 -0.75 -1.90
N TRP A 27 -11.01 -0.25 -2.10
CA TRP A 27 -10.34 0.75 -1.27
C TRP A 27 -10.79 2.20 -1.54
N GLY A 28 -11.72 2.42 -2.45
CA GLY A 28 -12.16 3.74 -2.91
C GLY A 28 -11.30 4.27 -4.05
N CYS A 29 -11.06 5.58 -4.05
CA CYS A 29 -10.30 6.27 -5.10
C CYS A 29 -8.85 6.50 -4.66
N LEU A 30 -7.90 6.18 -5.54
CA LEU A 30 -6.48 6.40 -5.34
C LEU A 30 -5.93 7.25 -6.49
N LEU A 31 -5.41 8.44 -6.17
CA LEU A 31 -4.66 9.24 -7.13
C LEU A 31 -3.27 8.64 -7.30
N LEU A 32 -2.93 8.29 -8.52
CA LEU A 32 -1.64 7.79 -8.95
C LEU A 32 -0.81 8.92 -9.55
N ILE A 33 0.46 9.02 -9.19
CA ILE A 33 1.37 10.07 -9.66
C ILE A 33 2.70 9.43 -10.07
N GLY A 34 3.17 9.74 -11.28
CA GLY A 34 4.43 9.20 -11.80
C GLY A 34 4.76 9.66 -13.21
N ASP A 35 5.63 8.91 -13.88
CA ASP A 35 5.98 9.09 -15.29
C ASP A 35 5.31 8.00 -16.16
N ALA A 36 5.63 7.99 -17.45
CA ALA A 36 5.04 7.08 -18.42
C ALA A 36 5.33 5.59 -18.15
N ARG A 37 6.30 5.26 -17.29
CA ARG A 37 6.75 3.88 -17.04
C ARG A 37 6.73 3.49 -15.56
N SER A 38 6.54 4.44 -14.66
CA SER A 38 6.75 4.21 -13.23
C SER A 38 5.89 5.09 -12.34
N LEU A 39 5.49 4.53 -11.20
CA LEU A 39 4.78 5.24 -10.14
C LEU A 39 5.74 5.74 -9.08
N GLN A 40 5.46 6.92 -8.54
CA GLN A 40 6.28 7.54 -7.50
C GLN A 40 5.49 7.82 -6.22
N ARG A 41 4.18 8.05 -6.35
CA ARG A 41 3.32 8.37 -5.21
C ARG A 41 1.88 7.93 -5.47
N THR A 42 1.21 7.50 -4.42
CA THR A 42 -0.24 7.35 -4.42
C THR A 42 -0.87 8.11 -3.26
N VAL A 43 -2.10 8.59 -3.45
CA VAL A 43 -2.83 9.37 -2.44
C VAL A 43 -4.29 8.92 -2.42
N PHE A 44 -4.79 8.49 -1.27
CA PHE A 44 -6.21 8.19 -1.11
C PHE A 44 -7.03 9.47 -1.27
N GLN A 45 -8.05 9.41 -2.12
CA GLN A 45 -8.95 10.51 -2.40
C GLN A 45 -10.33 10.25 -1.80
N GLY A 46 -10.86 11.25 -1.10
CA GLY A 46 -12.20 11.22 -0.54
C GLY A 46 -12.47 10.11 0.49
N PRO A 47 -13.72 10.02 0.95
CA PRO A 47 -14.16 8.94 1.83
C PRO A 47 -14.15 7.59 1.09
N LEU A 48 -14.30 6.50 1.84
CA LEU A 48 -14.65 5.22 1.24
C LEU A 48 -16.01 5.31 0.55
N PRO A 49 -16.22 4.57 -0.56
CA PRO A 49 -17.53 4.50 -1.20
C PRO A 49 -18.52 3.79 -0.29
N ARG A 50 -19.80 4.21 -0.35
CA ARG A 50 -20.88 3.57 0.42
C ARG A 50 -21.20 2.16 -0.06
N ALA A 51 -21.07 1.92 -1.36
CA ALA A 51 -21.31 0.63 -1.98
C ALA A 51 -19.99 -0.06 -2.33
N GLU A 52 -20.01 -1.39 -2.34
CA GLU A 52 -18.88 -2.20 -2.78
C GLU A 52 -18.54 -1.89 -4.24
N ARG A 53 -17.26 -1.69 -4.54
CA ARG A 53 -16.74 -1.56 -5.91
C ARG A 53 -15.78 -2.70 -6.20
N THR A 54 -15.86 -3.26 -7.40
CA THR A 54 -14.81 -4.13 -7.93
C THR A 54 -13.57 -3.30 -8.25
N ALA A 55 -12.40 -3.93 -8.19
CA ALA A 55 -11.15 -3.29 -8.58
C ALA A 55 -11.15 -3.09 -10.09
N GLU A 56 -11.00 -1.84 -10.54
CA GLU A 56 -10.78 -1.54 -11.95
C GLU A 56 -9.35 -1.94 -12.35
N PRO A 57 -9.07 -2.19 -13.64
CA PRO A 57 -7.71 -2.31 -14.13
C PRO A 57 -6.88 -1.06 -13.79
N LEU A 58 -5.57 -1.24 -13.63
CA LEU A 58 -4.66 -0.10 -13.42
C LEU A 58 -4.74 0.84 -14.66
N PRO A 59 -4.97 2.15 -14.48
CA PRO A 59 -5.14 3.06 -15.60
C PRO A 59 -3.82 3.28 -16.35
N MET A 60 -3.92 3.72 -17.61
CA MET A 60 -2.76 4.18 -18.38
C MET A 60 -2.11 5.40 -17.70
N PRO A 61 -0.78 5.58 -17.82
CA PRO A 61 0.15 4.76 -18.63
C PRO A 61 0.60 3.46 -17.95
N TRP A 62 0.19 3.20 -16.71
CA TRP A 62 0.71 2.06 -15.93
C TRP A 62 0.00 0.73 -16.20
N GLY A 63 -1.18 0.76 -16.82
CA GLY A 63 -1.88 -0.43 -17.31
C GLY A 63 -0.96 -1.32 -18.15
N GLY A 64 -0.89 -2.61 -17.82
CA GLY A 64 -0.09 -3.60 -18.54
C GLY A 64 1.35 -3.78 -18.06
N HIS A 65 1.89 -2.89 -17.22
CA HIS A 65 3.24 -3.06 -16.67
C HIS A 65 3.30 -4.18 -15.61
N LYS A 66 4.16 -5.18 -15.83
CA LYS A 66 4.41 -6.30 -14.92
C LYS A 66 5.91 -6.70 -14.97
N PRO A 67 6.72 -6.42 -13.94
CA PRO A 67 6.35 -5.71 -12.72
C PRO A 67 6.08 -4.22 -12.95
N LEU A 68 5.23 -3.66 -12.10
CA LEU A 68 5.02 -2.22 -12.01
C LEU A 68 6.17 -1.59 -11.23
N ARG A 69 6.89 -0.67 -11.88
CA ARG A 69 8.06 -0.01 -11.28
C ARG A 69 7.62 1.10 -10.33
N LEU A 70 8.14 1.07 -9.11
CA LEU A 70 7.95 2.06 -8.06
C LEU A 70 9.25 2.84 -7.86
N LEU A 71 9.30 4.08 -8.34
CA LEU A 71 10.45 4.97 -8.18
C LEU A 71 10.38 5.67 -6.82
N LEU A 72 11.08 5.11 -5.84
CA LEU A 72 10.98 5.54 -4.45
C LEU A 72 12.26 6.26 -4.01
N ARG A 73 12.06 7.29 -3.17
CA ARG A 73 13.14 8.00 -2.46
C ARG A 73 12.89 7.87 -0.97
N GLY A 74 13.90 7.39 -0.26
CA GLY A 74 13.88 7.13 1.18
C GLY A 74 15.27 6.73 1.65
N THR A 75 15.46 6.64 2.96
CA THR A 75 16.71 6.14 3.55
C THR A 75 16.89 4.64 3.28
N ASP A 76 18.09 4.11 3.43
CA ASP A 76 18.34 2.66 3.30
C ASP A 76 17.46 1.83 4.24
N PHE A 77 17.21 2.36 5.45
CA PHE A 77 16.31 1.74 6.41
C PHE A 77 14.84 1.76 5.92
N GLN A 78 14.38 2.87 5.33
CA GLN A 78 13.04 2.90 4.73
C GLN A 78 12.93 1.93 3.55
N MET A 79 13.96 1.86 2.69
CA MET A 79 13.99 0.95 1.55
C MET A 79 13.95 -0.52 1.99
N SER A 80 14.68 -0.90 3.05
CA SER A 80 14.63 -2.27 3.57
C SER A 80 13.25 -2.63 4.12
N VAL A 81 12.61 -1.72 4.85
CA VAL A 81 11.23 -1.90 5.33
C VAL A 81 10.25 -2.02 4.16
N TRP A 82 10.33 -1.13 3.16
CA TRP A 82 9.43 -1.14 2.01
C TRP A 82 9.59 -2.39 1.14
N ARG A 83 10.81 -2.90 0.97
CA ARG A 83 11.05 -4.20 0.32
C ARG A 83 10.39 -5.34 1.10
N ALA A 84 10.59 -5.40 2.41
CA ALA A 84 9.95 -6.42 3.25
C ALA A 84 8.40 -6.36 3.22
N LEU A 85 7.79 -5.19 2.97
CA LEU A 85 6.34 -5.09 2.74
C LEU A 85 5.92 -5.80 1.45
N THR A 86 6.71 -5.72 0.37
CA THR A 86 6.37 -6.37 -0.91
C THR A 86 6.33 -7.91 -0.81
N GLU A 87 7.05 -8.46 0.17
CA GLU A 87 7.12 -9.90 0.46
C GLU A 87 5.97 -10.40 1.36
N LEU A 88 5.05 -9.54 1.79
CA LEU A 88 3.88 -9.97 2.57
C LEU A 88 2.84 -10.54 1.61
N PRO A 89 2.42 -11.81 1.72
CA PRO A 89 1.38 -12.38 0.86
C PRO A 89 0.02 -11.69 1.06
N ARG A 90 -0.83 -11.70 0.02
CA ARG A 90 -2.22 -11.24 0.13
C ARG A 90 -2.98 -12.09 1.16
N GLY A 91 -3.83 -11.46 1.97
CA GLY A 91 -4.64 -12.16 2.98
C GLY A 91 -3.86 -12.51 4.25
N THR A 92 -2.64 -12.00 4.39
CA THR A 92 -1.84 -12.16 5.60
C THR A 92 -1.68 -10.82 6.32
N SER A 93 -1.44 -10.90 7.62
CA SER A 93 -1.06 -9.75 8.43
C SER A 93 0.08 -10.12 9.35
N VAL A 94 0.98 -9.17 9.59
CA VAL A 94 2.14 -9.33 10.47
C VAL A 94 2.16 -8.18 11.48
N SER A 95 2.79 -8.39 12.64
CA SER A 95 3.00 -7.29 13.57
C SER A 95 4.22 -6.43 13.20
N TYR A 96 4.27 -5.21 13.70
CA TYR A 96 5.49 -4.37 13.58
C TYR A 96 6.73 -5.06 14.16
N THR A 97 6.58 -5.87 15.20
CA THR A 97 7.66 -6.66 15.78
C THR A 97 8.15 -7.73 14.81
N ASP A 98 7.23 -8.42 14.14
CA ASP A 98 7.59 -9.48 13.19
C ASP A 98 8.27 -8.88 11.96
N LEU A 99 7.77 -7.73 11.48
CA LEU A 99 8.42 -6.98 10.39
C LEU A 99 9.82 -6.49 10.77
N ALA A 100 10.00 -6.02 12.02
CA ALA A 100 11.31 -5.61 12.53
C ALA A 100 12.30 -6.78 12.62
N ALA A 101 11.82 -7.96 13.04
CA ALA A 101 12.62 -9.19 13.01
C ALA A 101 12.97 -9.60 11.57
N ARG A 102 12.01 -9.50 10.63
CA ARG A 102 12.19 -9.88 9.21
C ARG A 102 13.29 -9.08 8.51
N ILE A 103 13.48 -7.80 8.88
CA ILE A 103 14.58 -6.97 8.36
C ILE A 103 15.89 -7.08 9.16
N GLY A 104 15.99 -8.04 10.08
CA GLY A 104 17.18 -8.24 10.93
C GLY A 104 17.39 -7.16 11.99
N ARG A 105 16.35 -6.41 12.37
CA ARG A 105 16.42 -5.30 13.34
C ARG A 105 15.33 -5.43 14.42
N PRO A 106 15.28 -6.51 15.21
CA PRO A 106 14.17 -6.81 16.12
C PRO A 106 13.90 -5.72 17.19
N ARG A 107 14.91 -4.93 17.55
CA ARG A 107 14.77 -3.81 18.50
C ARG A 107 14.24 -2.50 17.87
N ALA A 108 14.14 -2.43 16.54
CA ALA A 108 13.82 -1.21 15.80
C ALA A 108 12.30 -1.01 15.53
N ILE A 109 11.43 -1.55 16.39
CA ILE A 109 9.97 -1.60 16.18
C ILE A 109 9.38 -0.21 15.88
N ARG A 110 9.74 0.81 16.67
CA ARG A 110 9.25 2.19 16.46
C ARG A 110 9.74 2.78 15.14
N ALA A 111 11.00 2.56 14.79
CA ALA A 111 11.56 3.02 13.53
C ALA A 111 10.89 2.34 12.32
N VAL A 112 10.60 1.04 12.42
CA VAL A 112 9.81 0.31 11.43
C VAL A 112 8.42 0.90 11.29
N ALA A 113 7.72 1.18 12.40
CA ALA A 113 6.41 1.82 12.35
C ALA A 113 6.46 3.18 11.64
N SER A 114 7.46 4.01 11.92
CA SER A 114 7.69 5.28 11.21
C SER A 114 7.97 5.08 9.72
N ALA A 115 8.77 4.08 9.34
CA ALA A 115 9.06 3.78 7.93
C ALA A 115 7.83 3.25 7.18
N VAL A 116 6.98 2.44 7.82
CA VAL A 116 5.70 1.98 7.29
C VAL A 116 4.74 3.17 7.09
N ALA A 117 4.69 4.09 8.05
CA ALA A 117 3.87 5.31 7.94
C ALA A 117 4.38 6.26 6.84
N ALA A 118 5.68 6.26 6.55
CA ALA A 118 6.30 7.05 5.49
C ALA A 118 6.16 6.43 4.09
N ASN A 119 5.41 5.33 3.93
CA ASN A 119 5.16 4.69 2.65
C ASN A 119 4.57 5.69 1.62
N PRO A 120 5.27 5.99 0.51
CA PRO A 120 4.82 6.96 -0.49
C PRO A 120 3.73 6.43 -1.42
N VAL A 121 3.54 5.12 -1.49
CA VAL A 121 2.61 4.44 -2.40
C VAL A 121 1.74 3.43 -1.63
N PRO A 122 0.93 3.90 -0.65
CA PRO A 122 0.02 3.02 0.07
C PRO A 122 -0.86 2.20 -0.87
N MET A 123 -1.29 1.04 -0.39
CA MET A 123 -1.97 -0.04 -1.12
C MET A 123 -1.05 -0.83 -2.06
N LEU A 124 -0.22 -0.18 -2.90
CA LEU A 124 0.76 -0.88 -3.75
C LEU A 124 1.90 -1.49 -2.92
N LEU A 125 2.45 -0.71 -1.99
CA LEU A 125 3.20 -1.25 -0.86
C LEU A 125 2.19 -1.57 0.24
N PRO A 126 1.99 -2.84 0.62
CA PRO A 126 0.84 -3.28 1.41
C PRO A 126 1.02 -3.00 2.91
N CYS A 127 1.23 -1.74 3.28
CA CYS A 127 1.39 -1.30 4.67
C CYS A 127 0.14 -1.54 5.53
N HIS A 128 -1.03 -1.77 4.93
CA HIS A 128 -2.25 -2.16 5.64
C HIS A 128 -2.17 -3.57 6.24
N ARG A 129 -1.25 -4.42 5.76
CA ARG A 129 -1.00 -5.77 6.32
C ARG A 129 -0.18 -5.74 7.61
N VAL A 130 0.38 -4.59 7.99
CA VAL A 130 1.14 -4.45 9.25
C VAL A 130 0.22 -3.94 10.35
N ILE A 131 -0.02 -4.74 11.38
CA ILE A 131 -0.93 -4.41 12.49
C ILE A 131 -0.20 -4.39 13.83
N ARG A 132 -0.86 -3.89 14.88
CA ARG A 132 -0.34 -4.02 16.24
C ARG A 132 -0.60 -5.44 16.74
N ARG A 133 0.21 -5.92 17.69
CA ARG A 133 0.06 -7.27 18.28
C ARG A 133 -1.26 -7.46 19.04
N ASP A 134 -1.84 -6.38 19.54
CA ASP A 134 -3.16 -6.35 20.19
C ASP A 134 -4.33 -6.44 19.17
N GLY A 135 -4.04 -6.66 17.89
CA GLY A 135 -5.04 -6.72 16.82
C GLY A 135 -5.54 -5.36 16.34
N ASN A 136 -5.13 -4.26 16.98
CA ASN A 136 -5.56 -2.93 16.58
C ASN A 136 -4.91 -2.50 15.24
N THR A 137 -5.73 -1.96 14.34
CA THR A 137 -5.29 -1.50 13.02
C THR A 137 -4.49 -0.19 13.08
N GLY A 138 -4.54 0.55 14.19
CA GLY A 138 -3.78 1.77 14.43
C GLY A 138 -4.12 2.91 13.47
N GLN A 139 -3.29 3.96 13.47
CA GLN A 139 -3.46 5.10 12.59
C GLN A 139 -2.90 4.81 11.19
N TYR A 140 -3.77 4.37 10.29
CA TYR A 140 -3.45 4.13 8.89
C TYR A 140 -3.57 5.42 8.08
N ILE A 141 -2.67 5.64 7.11
CA ILE A 141 -2.67 6.85 6.26
C ILE A 141 -3.98 7.05 5.49
N GLY A 142 -4.69 5.96 5.17
CA GLY A 142 -6.02 6.00 4.54
C GLY A 142 -7.20 5.98 5.52
N GLY A 143 -6.95 6.04 6.83
CA GLY A 143 -7.94 5.86 7.90
C GLY A 143 -8.21 4.39 8.25
N ALA A 144 -8.65 4.14 9.50
CA ALA A 144 -8.88 2.80 10.02
C ALA A 144 -9.93 2.01 9.20
N ALA A 145 -11.02 2.67 8.78
CA ALA A 145 -12.07 2.06 7.96
C ALA A 145 -11.51 1.50 6.63
N ARG A 146 -10.59 2.22 5.98
CA ARG A 146 -9.97 1.78 4.72
C ARG A 146 -8.98 0.64 4.93
N LYS A 147 -8.23 0.66 6.03
CA LYS A 147 -7.37 -0.47 6.41
C LYS A 147 -8.18 -1.74 6.62
N ARG A 148 -9.31 -1.64 7.35
CA ARG A 148 -10.22 -2.76 7.57
C ARG A 148 -10.81 -3.29 6.25
N ARG A 149 -11.31 -2.40 5.41
CA ARG A 149 -11.85 -2.72 4.08
C ARG A 149 -10.84 -3.46 3.20
N LEU A 150 -9.59 -3.02 3.18
CA LEU A 150 -8.51 -3.69 2.44
C LEU A 150 -8.24 -5.09 2.97
N LEU A 151 -8.16 -5.27 4.29
CA LEU A 151 -7.95 -6.59 4.90
C LEU A 151 -9.13 -7.54 4.64
N ASP A 152 -10.36 -7.03 4.70
CA ASP A 152 -11.55 -7.83 4.46
C ASP A 152 -11.65 -8.29 3.00
N ASP A 153 -11.39 -7.40 2.04
CA ASP A 153 -11.27 -7.73 0.60
C ASP A 153 -10.20 -8.80 0.34
N GLU A 154 -9.06 -8.71 1.04
CA GLU A 154 -7.97 -9.67 0.91
C GLU A 154 -8.32 -11.07 1.43
N ASN A 155 -9.08 -11.14 2.51
CA ASN A 155 -9.50 -12.37 3.15
C ASN A 155 -10.74 -13.01 2.50
N GLY A 156 -11.31 -12.37 1.47
CA GLY A 156 -12.55 -12.83 0.85
C GLY A 156 -13.79 -12.62 1.74
N HIS A 157 -13.62 -11.90 2.87
CA HIS A 157 -14.74 -11.46 3.69
C HIS A 157 -15.43 -10.30 2.98
N ARG A 158 -16.43 -10.61 2.16
CA ARG A 158 -17.37 -9.58 1.70
C ARG A 158 -18.06 -9.03 2.93
N SER A 159 -17.82 -7.75 3.24
CA SER A 159 -18.67 -7.07 4.22
C SER A 159 -20.07 -7.05 3.61
N LEU A 160 -20.93 -7.97 4.05
CA LEU A 160 -22.35 -7.90 3.73
C LEU A 160 -22.85 -6.57 4.30
N SER A 161 -22.99 -5.57 3.44
CA SER A 161 -23.71 -4.36 3.77
C SER A 161 -25.17 -4.76 3.95
N THR A 162 -25.56 -5.11 5.17
CA THR A 162 -26.96 -5.10 5.56
C THR A 162 -27.40 -3.64 5.55
N CYS A 163 -28.02 -3.22 4.44
CA CYS A 163 -28.81 -2.00 4.44
C CYS A 163 -30.01 -2.23 5.37
N PHE A 164 -30.17 -1.37 6.36
CA PHE A 164 -31.48 -1.04 6.94
C PHE A 164 -31.93 0.29 6.36
#